data_AF-A0A3S4HMQ6-F1
#
_entry.id   AF-A0A3S4HMQ6-F1
#
_cell.length_a   1.000
_cell.length_b   1.000
_cell.length_c   1.000
_cell.angle_alpha   90.00
_cell.angle_beta   90.00
_cell.angle_gamma   90.00
#
_symmetry.space_group_name_H-M   'P 1'
#
loop_
_entity.id
_entity.type
_entity.pdbx_description
1 polymer ?
#
loop_
_entity_poly.entity_id
_entity_poly.type
_entity_poly.pdbx_seq_one_letter_code
_entity_poly.pdbx_strand_id
1 'polypeptide(L)'
;MAVAGVNLEEYSRSDNKRLLDPEDNSLSFHVCHSPQREVEILHDRLLAMLEADPTLTPRDIIVMVADIDSYSPFIQAVFGSAPTERYLPYAISDRRARQSHPVLQAFISLLSLPDSRFVSEDVLALLDVPVLAARFTINEEGLRYLRLWVNESGIRWGIDDDNVRELELPATGQHTWQFGLTRMLLGYAMESAQGEWQSVLPYDESSGLIAELVGHLASLLMQLNIWRRGLAQERPLEEWLPVCRDMLNDFFLPDADTEAAMTLIEQQWQAIIAEGVAAEYGDAVPISLLRDELAQRLDQERISQRFLAGPINICTLMPMRSIPFRVVCLLGMNDGVYPRQLAPLGFDLMSQKPMRGDRSRRDDDRYLFLEALISAQQTLYISYIGRSIQDNSERFPSVLVQELVDYIGQSHYLPGDETLTCDESEARVKAHITRLHTRMPFDAQNYQPGEQQSYAREWLPAASQSGKAHSDFVQPLSFTMPETLTLESLQRFWAHPVRAFFQMRLQVNFRSEESEIPDAEPFELEGLTRYQLNQQLLNTLVEEDDAERLFRPFPGCGRVALRRVWRNILGCAMPGDAATGKPGHRLS
;
A
#
# COMPACT_ATOMS: atom_id res chain seq x y z
N MET A 1 -28.29 -9.79 34.88
CA MET A 1 -28.12 -11.24 35.19
C MET A 1 -27.84 -11.33 36.67
N ALA A 2 -28.70 -11.96 37.47
CA ALA A 2 -28.51 -12.00 38.92
C ALA A 2 -27.19 -12.71 39.27
N VAL A 3 -26.26 -11.97 39.86
CA VAL A 3 -25.04 -12.53 40.46
C VAL A 3 -25.48 -13.57 41.50
N ALA A 4 -25.03 -14.81 41.34
CA ALA A 4 -25.38 -15.90 42.23
C ALA A 4 -24.84 -15.60 43.65
N GLY A 5 -25.73 -15.34 44.61
CA GLY A 5 -25.39 -15.15 46.02
C GLY A 5 -25.87 -13.86 46.67
N VAL A 6 -26.60 -12.98 45.96
CA VAL A 6 -27.08 -11.70 46.51
C VAL A 6 -28.54 -11.82 46.98
N ASN A 7 -28.83 -11.42 48.22
CA ASN A 7 -30.21 -11.41 48.73
C ASN A 7 -31.05 -10.36 47.98
N LEU A 8 -32.38 -10.55 47.92
CA LEU A 8 -33.28 -9.64 47.18
C LEU A 8 -33.22 -8.18 47.68
N GLU A 9 -32.94 -8.01 48.99
CA GLU A 9 -32.72 -6.70 49.62
C GLU A 9 -31.40 -6.06 49.17
N GLU A 10 -30.33 -6.84 49.04
CA GLU A 10 -29.00 -6.37 48.59
C GLU A 10 -28.97 -6.06 47.10
N TYR A 11 -29.82 -6.69 46.30
CA TYR A 11 -29.97 -6.37 44.87
C TYR A 11 -30.75 -5.08 44.63
N SER A 12 -31.66 -4.74 45.55
CA SER A 12 -32.54 -3.58 45.44
C SER A 12 -31.87 -2.23 45.71
N ARG A 13 -30.64 -2.24 46.26
CA ARG A 13 -29.88 -1.05 46.64
C ARG A 13 -28.43 -1.18 46.23
N SER A 14 -27.80 -0.07 45.89
CA SER A 14 -26.42 -0.03 45.39
C SER A 14 -25.41 0.50 46.40
N ASP A 15 -25.85 0.83 47.62
CA ASP A 15 -25.02 1.37 48.71
C ASP A 15 -23.95 0.39 49.24
N ASN A 16 -24.06 -0.90 48.91
CA ASN A 16 -23.03 -1.91 49.18
C ASN A 16 -21.83 -1.85 48.21
N LYS A 17 -21.95 -1.13 47.09
CA LYS A 17 -20.87 -0.93 46.11
C LYS A 17 -19.94 0.21 46.58
N ARG A 18 -18.83 0.41 45.88
CA ARG A 18 -17.89 1.52 46.15
C ARG A 18 -18.36 2.80 45.46
N LEU A 19 -18.30 3.92 46.16
CA LEU A 19 -18.61 5.22 45.56
C LEU A 19 -17.53 5.58 44.53
N LEU A 20 -17.94 5.89 43.30
CA LEU A 20 -17.07 6.39 42.24
C LEU A 20 -17.07 7.92 42.26
N ASP A 21 -15.89 8.52 42.18
CA ASP A 21 -15.75 9.97 41.97
C ASP A 21 -16.05 10.30 40.48
N PRO A 22 -17.04 11.15 40.16
CA PRO A 22 -17.36 11.51 38.79
C PRO A 22 -16.19 12.14 38.01
N GLU A 23 -15.24 12.76 38.70
CA GLU A 23 -14.06 13.41 38.12
C GLU A 23 -12.85 12.45 38.00
N ASP A 24 -13.00 11.19 38.41
CA ASP A 24 -11.95 10.18 38.27
C ASP A 24 -11.74 9.80 36.81
N ASN A 25 -10.57 10.18 36.29
CA ASN A 25 -10.12 9.90 34.93
C ASN A 25 -8.95 8.91 34.88
N SER A 26 -8.68 8.19 35.98
CA SER A 26 -7.61 7.18 36.05
C SER A 26 -7.87 5.99 35.12
N LEU A 27 -9.13 5.68 34.81
CA LEU A 27 -9.51 4.65 33.85
C LEU A 27 -10.62 5.16 32.93
N SER A 28 -10.37 5.16 31.63
CA SER A 28 -11.31 5.67 30.63
C SER A 28 -11.44 4.74 29.43
N PHE A 29 -12.66 4.62 28.91
CA PHE A 29 -12.98 3.81 27.74
C PHE A 29 -13.45 4.71 26.60
N HIS A 30 -12.89 4.51 25.42
CA HIS A 30 -13.14 5.33 24.25
C HIS A 30 -13.62 4.49 23.08
N VAL A 31 -14.73 4.91 22.50
CA VAL A 31 -15.37 4.20 21.39
C VAL A 31 -15.27 5.06 20.15
N CYS A 32 -14.50 4.59 19.18
CA CYS A 32 -14.13 5.35 17.98
C CYS A 32 -14.76 4.73 16.72
N HIS A 33 -14.70 5.45 15.60
CA HIS A 33 -15.26 5.00 14.32
C HIS A 33 -14.22 4.39 13.38
N SER A 34 -12.93 4.66 13.58
CA SER A 34 -11.85 4.20 12.71
C SER A 34 -10.50 4.28 13.42
N PRO A 35 -9.46 3.55 12.96
CA PRO A 35 -8.10 3.70 13.48
C PRO A 35 -7.59 5.14 13.37
N GLN A 36 -7.86 5.83 12.26
CA GLN A 36 -7.49 7.24 12.11
C GLN A 36 -8.12 8.11 13.20
N ARG A 37 -9.45 7.99 13.38
CA ARG A 37 -10.19 8.80 14.34
C ARG A 37 -9.76 8.49 15.78
N GLU A 38 -9.53 7.22 16.07
CA GLU A 38 -9.02 6.75 17.36
C GLU A 38 -7.66 7.38 17.72
N VAL A 39 -6.73 7.45 16.77
CA VAL A 39 -5.42 8.08 16.98
C VAL A 39 -5.54 9.60 17.15
N GLU A 40 -6.43 10.27 16.40
CA GLU A 40 -6.72 11.71 16.59
C GLU A 40 -7.22 12.01 18.00
N ILE A 41 -8.15 11.19 18.50
CA ILE A 41 -8.72 11.31 19.84
C ILE A 41 -7.68 11.04 20.92
N LEU A 42 -6.84 10.02 20.72
CA LEU A 42 -5.73 9.74 21.63
C LEU A 42 -4.79 10.96 21.71
N HIS A 43 -4.43 11.53 20.56
CA HIS A 43 -3.53 12.69 20.51
C HIS A 43 -4.07 13.88 21.32
N ASP A 44 -5.36 14.22 21.15
CA ASP A 44 -6.02 15.26 21.96
C ASP A 44 -6.04 14.90 23.46
N ARG A 45 -6.27 13.63 23.80
CA ARG A 45 -6.29 13.19 25.20
C ARG A 45 -4.90 13.27 25.84
N LEU A 46 -3.85 12.90 25.13
CA LEU A 46 -2.48 13.00 25.63
C LEU A 46 -2.07 14.47 25.85
N LEU A 47 -2.50 15.39 24.97
CA LEU A 47 -2.33 16.82 25.19
C LEU A 47 -3.03 17.28 26.48
N ALA A 48 -4.29 16.88 26.68
CA ALA A 48 -5.03 17.22 27.90
C ALA A 48 -4.34 16.69 29.17
N MET A 49 -3.82 15.45 29.15
CA MET A 49 -3.10 14.87 30.27
C MET A 49 -1.79 15.62 30.58
N LEU A 50 -1.04 16.00 29.55
CA LEU A 50 0.21 16.75 29.68
C LEU A 50 -0.02 18.20 30.15
N GLU A 51 -1.13 18.82 29.76
CA GLU A 51 -1.51 20.14 30.25
C GLU A 51 -1.96 20.10 31.72
N ALA A 52 -2.68 19.06 32.12
CA ALA A 52 -3.18 18.90 33.49
C ALA A 52 -2.06 18.64 34.52
N ASP A 53 -1.02 17.88 34.15
CA ASP A 53 0.11 17.57 35.03
C ASP A 53 1.47 17.92 34.39
N PRO A 54 2.10 19.06 34.78
CA PRO A 54 3.42 19.48 34.27
C PRO A 54 4.58 18.51 34.59
N THR A 55 4.40 17.58 35.52
CA THR A 55 5.42 16.58 35.85
C THR A 55 5.42 15.38 34.91
N LEU A 56 4.36 15.20 34.12
CA LEU A 56 4.23 14.13 33.16
C LEU A 56 5.11 14.42 31.95
N THR A 57 6.06 13.54 31.67
CA THR A 57 6.93 13.66 30.49
C THR A 57 6.53 12.66 29.41
N PRO A 58 6.74 12.95 28.10
CA PRO A 58 6.37 12.05 27.01
C PRO A 58 6.89 10.60 27.14
N ARG A 59 8.07 10.42 27.75
CA ARG A 59 8.66 9.10 28.05
C ARG A 59 7.88 8.26 29.07
N ASP A 60 7.03 8.91 29.88
CA ASP A 60 6.22 8.23 30.91
C ASP A 60 4.91 7.67 30.32
N ILE A 61 4.72 7.82 29.00
CA ILE A 61 3.54 7.43 28.24
C ILE A 61 3.91 6.30 27.30
N ILE A 62 3.12 5.23 27.34
CA ILE A 62 3.19 4.12 26.38
C ILE A 62 1.84 3.89 25.72
N VAL A 63 1.86 3.70 24.41
CA VAL A 63 0.69 3.38 23.60
C VAL A 63 0.90 2.01 22.97
N MET A 64 0.00 1.09 23.24
CA MET A 64 0.07 -0.29 22.77
C MET A 64 -1.13 -0.62 21.89
N VAL A 65 -0.84 -1.26 20.75
CA VAL A 65 -1.82 -1.73 19.76
C VAL A 65 -1.66 -3.24 19.55
N ALA A 66 -2.71 -3.91 19.11
CA ALA A 66 -2.63 -5.32 18.76
C ALA A 66 -1.70 -5.56 17.55
N ASP A 67 -1.81 -4.70 16.54
CA ASP A 67 -0.99 -4.68 15.33
C ASP A 67 -0.47 -3.26 15.07
N ILE A 68 0.86 -3.07 15.18
CA ILE A 68 1.49 -1.77 14.97
C ILE A 68 1.64 -1.43 13.50
N ASP A 69 1.77 -2.44 12.66
CA ASP A 69 2.00 -2.26 11.23
C ASP A 69 0.78 -1.59 10.59
N SER A 70 -0.43 -2.03 10.94
CA SER A 70 -1.69 -1.44 10.46
C SER A 70 -1.96 -0.04 11.01
N TYR A 71 -1.47 0.28 12.21
CA TYR A 71 -1.66 1.60 12.84
C TYR A 71 -0.59 2.62 12.44
N SER A 72 0.59 2.18 11.97
CA SER A 72 1.72 3.06 11.64
C SER A 72 1.35 4.21 10.69
N PRO A 73 0.61 4.01 9.58
CA PRO A 73 0.24 5.11 8.69
C PRO A 73 -0.62 6.17 9.38
N PHE A 74 -1.55 5.76 10.24
CA PHE A 74 -2.43 6.66 10.97
C PHE A 74 -1.70 7.43 12.07
N ILE A 75 -0.79 6.77 12.78
CA ILE A 75 0.09 7.40 13.77
C ILE A 75 0.94 8.48 13.09
N GLN A 76 1.58 8.14 11.96
CA GLN A 76 2.41 9.09 11.21
C GLN A 76 1.58 10.25 10.66
N ALA A 77 0.36 9.99 10.17
CA ALA A 77 -0.53 11.03 9.68
C ALA A 77 -0.90 12.01 10.80
N VAL A 78 -1.31 11.53 11.98
CA VAL A 78 -1.80 12.40 13.06
C VAL A 78 -0.66 13.10 13.82
N PHE A 79 0.34 12.33 14.28
CA PHE A 79 1.44 12.89 15.07
C PHE A 79 2.47 13.61 14.21
N GLY A 80 2.69 13.15 12.96
CA GLY A 80 3.66 13.73 12.04
C GLY A 80 3.20 15.02 11.38
N SER A 81 1.89 15.21 11.16
CA SER A 81 1.34 16.44 10.58
C SER A 81 0.96 17.50 11.62
N ALA A 82 1.20 17.24 12.90
CA ALA A 82 0.80 18.15 13.98
C ALA A 82 1.63 19.45 13.92
N PRO A 83 1.00 20.63 14.01
CA PRO A 83 1.72 21.91 14.07
C PRO A 83 2.54 22.01 15.36
N THR A 84 3.55 22.88 15.38
CA THR A 84 4.52 23.01 16.48
C THR A 84 3.88 23.18 17.87
N GLU A 85 2.73 23.86 17.97
CA GLU A 85 2.02 24.08 19.25
C GLU A 85 1.42 22.79 19.85
N ARG A 86 1.15 21.78 19.02
CA ARG A 86 0.52 20.51 19.42
C ARG A 86 1.42 19.30 19.17
N TYR A 87 2.64 19.52 18.72
CA TYR A 87 3.54 18.45 18.36
C TYR A 87 3.99 17.68 19.60
N LEU A 88 3.67 16.39 19.62
CA LEU A 88 4.15 15.44 20.62
C LEU A 88 5.23 14.56 19.99
N PRO A 89 6.45 14.50 20.56
CA PRO A 89 7.48 13.61 20.05
C PRO A 89 7.04 12.16 20.24
N TYR A 90 7.09 11.36 19.18
CA TYR A 90 6.72 9.95 19.19
C TYR A 90 7.78 9.07 18.53
N ALA A 91 7.81 7.79 18.92
CA ALA A 91 8.62 6.77 18.30
C ALA A 91 7.81 5.49 18.13
N ILE A 92 7.72 4.99 16.90
CA ILE A 92 7.09 3.72 16.58
C ILE A 92 8.13 2.60 16.71
N SER A 93 7.83 1.57 17.51
CA SER A 93 8.66 0.39 17.72
C SER A 93 7.92 -0.89 17.34
N ASP A 94 8.68 -1.98 17.16
CA ASP A 94 8.18 -3.32 16.85
C ASP A 94 7.56 -3.48 15.44
N ARG A 95 7.87 -2.57 14.50
CA ARG A 95 7.50 -2.73 13.09
C ARG A 95 8.31 -3.84 12.45
N ARG A 96 7.67 -4.58 11.53
CA ARG A 96 8.38 -5.59 10.73
C ARG A 96 9.35 -4.91 9.78
N ALA A 97 10.57 -5.43 9.69
CA ALA A 97 11.59 -4.87 8.82
C ALA A 97 11.10 -4.78 7.37
N ARG A 98 10.45 -5.85 6.87
CA ARG A 98 9.94 -5.92 5.50
C ARG A 98 9.02 -4.76 5.11
N GLN A 99 8.17 -4.30 6.01
CA GLN A 99 7.21 -3.22 5.73
C GLN A 99 7.80 -1.83 5.91
N SER A 100 8.95 -1.71 6.61
CA SER A 100 9.55 -0.41 6.89
C SER A 100 10.55 0.06 5.84
N HIS A 101 11.19 -0.84 5.09
CA HIS A 101 12.18 -0.47 4.06
C HIS A 101 11.83 -1.04 2.68
N PRO A 102 11.62 -0.18 1.65
CA PRO A 102 11.29 -0.60 0.29
C PRO A 102 12.31 -1.56 -0.35
N VAL A 103 13.60 -1.41 0.00
CA VAL A 103 14.69 -2.24 -0.52
C VAL A 103 14.52 -3.73 -0.17
N LEU A 104 13.94 -4.05 0.99
CA LEU A 104 13.70 -5.45 1.42
C LEU A 104 12.69 -6.13 0.50
N GLN A 105 11.59 -5.44 0.20
CA GLN A 105 10.59 -5.96 -0.74
C GLN A 105 11.15 -6.03 -2.16
N ALA A 106 11.88 -5.01 -2.60
CA ALA A 106 12.51 -4.99 -3.92
C ALA A 106 13.49 -6.16 -4.11
N PHE A 107 14.31 -6.46 -3.10
CA PHE A 107 15.25 -7.58 -3.15
C PHE A 107 14.52 -8.93 -3.20
N ILE A 108 13.46 -9.15 -2.41
CA ILE A 108 12.63 -10.37 -2.48
C ILE A 108 12.00 -10.52 -3.87
N SER A 109 11.56 -9.42 -4.49
CA SER A 109 11.05 -9.43 -5.88
C SER A 109 12.15 -9.83 -6.87
N LEU A 110 13.39 -9.36 -6.71
CA LEU A 110 14.52 -9.77 -7.55
C LEU A 110 14.90 -11.25 -7.38
N LEU A 111 14.74 -11.83 -6.19
CA LEU A 111 14.92 -13.28 -6.01
C LEU A 111 13.86 -14.11 -6.76
N SER A 112 12.77 -13.49 -7.23
CA SER A 112 11.69 -14.13 -7.99
C SER A 112 11.80 -13.92 -9.50
N LEU A 113 12.92 -13.38 -10.00
CA LEU A 113 13.18 -13.22 -11.43
C LEU A 113 12.98 -14.48 -12.29
N PRO A 114 13.43 -15.70 -11.89
CA PRO A 114 13.23 -16.89 -12.73
C PRO A 114 11.76 -17.26 -12.93
N ASP A 115 10.89 -16.92 -11.97
CA ASP A 115 9.45 -17.18 -12.03
C ASP A 115 8.66 -16.03 -12.69
N SER A 116 9.33 -14.91 -13.00
CA SER A 116 8.66 -13.68 -13.42
C SER A 116 8.25 -13.71 -14.90
N ARG A 117 7.05 -13.19 -15.17
CA ARG A 117 6.58 -12.93 -16.54
C ARG A 117 7.11 -11.62 -17.11
N PHE A 118 7.81 -10.81 -16.31
CA PHE A 118 8.33 -9.49 -16.70
C PHE A 118 7.25 -8.59 -17.31
N VAL A 119 6.12 -8.44 -16.63
CA VAL A 119 5.09 -7.48 -17.04
C VAL A 119 5.67 -6.06 -17.00
N SER A 120 5.21 -5.19 -17.89
CA SER A 120 5.73 -3.82 -18.02
C SER A 120 5.73 -3.05 -16.70
N GLU A 121 4.61 -3.08 -15.97
CA GLU A 121 4.48 -2.39 -14.69
C GLU A 121 5.37 -3.00 -13.59
N ASP A 122 5.57 -4.32 -13.57
CA ASP A 122 6.42 -4.97 -12.56
C ASP A 122 7.88 -4.48 -12.63
N VAL A 123 8.41 -4.32 -13.84
CA VAL A 123 9.79 -3.83 -14.03
C VAL A 123 9.86 -2.32 -13.79
N LEU A 124 8.84 -1.55 -14.19
CA LEU A 124 8.78 -0.12 -13.90
C LEU A 124 8.67 0.14 -12.38
N ALA A 125 7.95 -0.71 -11.64
CA ALA A 125 7.84 -0.64 -10.19
C ALA A 125 9.19 -0.85 -9.48
N LEU A 126 10.13 -1.58 -10.09
CA LEU A 126 11.50 -1.67 -9.57
C LEU A 126 12.22 -0.32 -9.65
N LEU A 127 11.94 0.49 -10.67
CA LEU A 127 12.51 1.82 -10.84
C LEU A 127 11.88 2.88 -9.91
N ASP A 128 10.74 2.59 -9.29
CA ASP A 128 10.20 3.44 -8.22
C ASP A 128 11.03 3.36 -6.93
N VAL A 129 11.93 2.37 -6.81
CA VAL A 129 12.87 2.24 -5.69
C VAL A 129 14.10 3.12 -5.97
N PRO A 130 14.34 4.20 -5.20
CA PRO A 130 15.34 5.21 -5.55
C PRO A 130 16.77 4.66 -5.66
N VAL A 131 17.14 3.75 -4.76
CA VAL A 131 18.47 3.12 -4.71
C VAL A 131 18.73 2.23 -5.94
N LEU A 132 17.67 1.62 -6.50
CA LEU A 132 17.74 0.84 -7.73
C LEU A 132 17.82 1.76 -8.94
N ALA A 133 16.93 2.76 -9.04
CA ALA A 133 16.97 3.73 -10.13
C ALA A 133 18.32 4.45 -10.22
N ALA A 134 18.89 4.84 -9.07
CA ALA A 134 20.20 5.48 -8.97
C ALA A 134 21.34 4.57 -9.46
N ARG A 135 21.26 3.25 -9.24
CA ARG A 135 22.26 2.29 -9.74
C ARG A 135 22.36 2.30 -11.26
N PHE A 136 21.25 2.55 -11.94
CA PHE A 136 21.18 2.62 -13.40
C PHE A 136 21.16 4.05 -13.94
N THR A 137 21.47 5.06 -13.11
CA THR A 137 21.48 6.48 -13.50
C THR A 137 20.14 6.98 -14.05
N ILE A 138 19.03 6.45 -13.52
CA ILE A 138 17.68 6.86 -13.89
C ILE A 138 17.13 7.80 -12.81
N ASN A 139 16.77 9.01 -13.21
CA ASN A 139 16.09 9.98 -12.35
C ASN A 139 14.57 9.94 -12.57
N GLU A 140 13.81 10.64 -11.73
CA GLU A 140 12.34 10.67 -11.81
C GLU A 140 11.84 11.21 -13.16
N GLU A 141 12.50 12.23 -13.72
CA GLU A 141 12.15 12.76 -15.05
C GLU A 141 12.37 11.71 -16.15
N GLY A 142 13.51 10.99 -16.10
CA GLY A 142 13.83 9.92 -17.02
C GLY A 142 12.84 8.76 -16.92
N LEU A 143 12.39 8.42 -15.71
CA LEU A 143 11.38 7.39 -15.47
C LEU A 143 10.05 7.73 -16.18
N ARG A 144 9.64 9.01 -16.19
CA ARG A 144 8.43 9.44 -16.93
C ARG A 144 8.55 9.19 -18.43
N TYR A 145 9.71 9.48 -19.03
CA TYR A 145 9.97 9.18 -20.44
C TYR A 145 10.00 7.67 -20.70
N LEU A 146 10.67 6.89 -19.83
CA LEU A 146 10.72 5.45 -19.96
C LEU A 146 9.32 4.83 -19.88
N ARG A 147 8.47 5.27 -18.95
CA ARG A 147 7.07 4.82 -18.82
C ARG A 147 6.28 5.10 -20.11
N LEU A 148 6.42 6.29 -20.69
CA LEU A 148 5.81 6.64 -21.97
C LEU A 148 6.31 5.73 -23.10
N TRP A 149 7.63 5.58 -23.23
CA TRP A 149 8.24 4.81 -24.32
C TRP A 149 7.96 3.32 -24.20
N VAL A 150 7.94 2.75 -23.00
CA VAL A 150 7.53 1.35 -22.76
C VAL A 150 6.10 1.13 -23.26
N ASN A 151 5.19 2.07 -22.97
CA ASN A 151 3.83 2.00 -23.45
C ASN A 151 3.75 2.05 -24.99
N GLU A 152 4.36 3.07 -25.60
CA GLU A 152 4.24 3.35 -27.05
C GLU A 152 5.07 2.42 -27.95
N SER A 153 6.22 1.92 -27.46
CA SER A 153 7.04 0.92 -28.15
C SER A 153 6.39 -0.46 -28.18
N GLY A 154 5.32 -0.67 -27.41
CA GLY A 154 4.50 -1.87 -27.42
C GLY A 154 5.01 -2.99 -26.51
N ILE A 155 5.86 -2.68 -25.53
CA ILE A 155 6.31 -3.63 -24.50
C ILE A 155 5.15 -3.93 -23.56
N ARG A 156 4.90 -5.20 -23.30
CA ARG A 156 3.80 -5.64 -22.43
C ARG A 156 4.29 -6.66 -21.41
N TRP A 157 4.99 -7.68 -21.87
CA TRP A 157 5.44 -8.77 -21.02
C TRP A 157 6.59 -9.54 -21.65
N GLY A 158 7.35 -10.28 -20.83
CA GLY A 158 8.40 -11.18 -21.27
C GLY A 158 9.71 -10.46 -21.60
N ILE A 159 10.82 -10.88 -20.98
CA ILE A 159 12.11 -10.25 -21.20
C ILE A 159 12.68 -10.56 -22.61
N ASP A 160 12.59 -11.82 -23.01
CA ASP A 160 13.03 -12.37 -24.30
C ASP A 160 12.09 -13.49 -24.77
N ASP A 161 12.28 -13.96 -26.00
CA ASP A 161 11.51 -15.08 -26.56
C ASP A 161 11.79 -16.41 -25.83
N ASP A 162 12.97 -16.56 -25.21
CA ASP A 162 13.30 -17.75 -24.42
C ASP A 162 12.42 -17.83 -23.17
N ASN A 163 12.15 -16.69 -22.51
CA ASN A 163 11.17 -16.59 -21.43
C ASN A 163 9.78 -17.03 -21.85
N VAL A 164 9.33 -16.58 -23.02
CA VAL A 164 8.03 -16.96 -23.55
C VAL A 164 7.95 -18.48 -23.76
N ARG A 165 9.03 -19.10 -24.26
CA ARG A 165 9.10 -20.55 -24.48
C ARG A 165 9.18 -21.34 -23.17
N GLU A 166 9.90 -20.85 -22.17
CA GLU A 166 9.98 -21.45 -20.83
C GLU A 166 8.62 -21.50 -20.14
N LEU A 167 7.75 -20.53 -20.44
CA LEU A 167 6.35 -20.50 -20.00
C LEU A 167 5.42 -21.39 -20.85
N GLU A 168 5.97 -22.20 -21.76
CA GLU A 168 5.23 -23.05 -22.72
C GLU A 168 4.27 -22.27 -23.64
N LEU A 169 4.55 -20.98 -23.87
CA LEU A 169 3.79 -20.11 -24.75
C LEU A 169 4.46 -19.96 -26.12
N PRO A 170 3.68 -19.70 -27.19
CA PRO A 170 4.24 -19.51 -28.52
C PRO A 170 5.02 -18.19 -28.60
N ALA A 171 6.33 -18.27 -28.86
CA ALA A 171 7.17 -17.09 -29.09
C ALA A 171 6.71 -16.34 -30.35
N THR A 172 6.20 -15.12 -30.14
CA THR A 172 5.70 -14.24 -31.21
C THR A 172 6.78 -13.30 -31.75
N GLY A 173 7.89 -13.11 -31.02
CA GLY A 173 8.94 -12.15 -31.35
C GLY A 173 8.50 -10.68 -31.18
N GLN A 174 7.33 -10.44 -30.58
CA GLN A 174 6.72 -9.14 -30.41
C GLN A 174 6.29 -8.96 -28.95
N HIS A 175 6.09 -7.71 -28.53
CA HIS A 175 5.59 -7.35 -27.20
C HIS A 175 6.49 -7.67 -26.00
N THR A 176 7.65 -8.27 -26.25
CA THR A 176 8.72 -8.46 -25.26
C THR A 176 9.51 -7.19 -25.02
N TRP A 177 10.22 -7.15 -23.88
CA TRP A 177 11.18 -6.09 -23.59
C TRP A 177 12.27 -6.01 -24.66
N GLN A 178 12.79 -7.15 -25.11
CA GLN A 178 13.75 -7.20 -26.22
C GLN A 178 13.18 -6.56 -27.49
N PHE A 179 11.92 -6.81 -27.82
CA PHE A 179 11.26 -6.21 -28.99
C PHE A 179 11.20 -4.68 -28.86
N GLY A 180 10.63 -4.15 -27.78
CA GLY A 180 10.50 -2.69 -27.62
C GLY A 180 11.83 -1.97 -27.44
N LEU A 181 12.81 -2.57 -26.74
CA LEU A 181 14.19 -2.06 -26.70
C LEU A 181 14.81 -2.01 -28.09
N THR A 182 14.62 -3.05 -28.90
CA THR A 182 15.13 -3.07 -30.28
C THR A 182 14.50 -1.94 -31.09
N ARG A 183 13.21 -1.67 -30.91
CA ARG A 183 12.52 -0.53 -31.57
C ARG A 183 13.08 0.81 -31.15
N MET A 184 13.30 1.02 -29.85
CA MET A 184 13.85 2.27 -29.30
C MET A 184 15.29 2.51 -29.78
N LEU A 185 16.15 1.49 -29.71
CA LEU A 185 17.53 1.58 -30.18
C LEU A 185 17.62 1.71 -31.71
N LEU A 186 16.70 1.09 -32.45
CA LEU A 186 16.61 1.25 -33.89
C LEU A 186 16.17 2.68 -34.26
N GLY A 187 15.21 3.25 -33.52
CA GLY A 187 14.75 4.63 -33.68
C GLY A 187 15.86 5.67 -33.47
N TYR A 188 16.82 5.37 -32.60
CA TYR A 188 18.02 6.21 -32.44
C TYR A 188 18.88 6.28 -33.71
N ALA A 189 18.94 5.20 -34.50
CA ALA A 189 19.81 5.08 -35.67
C ALA A 189 19.11 5.33 -37.01
N MET A 190 17.81 5.02 -37.09
CA MET A 190 17.01 5.06 -38.32
C MET A 190 15.60 5.55 -38.01
N GLU A 191 15.12 6.53 -38.76
CA GLU A 191 13.75 7.04 -38.63
C GLU A 191 12.71 6.02 -39.16
N SER A 192 11.53 5.98 -38.55
CA SER A 192 10.43 5.07 -38.93
C SER A 192 10.02 5.19 -40.40
N ALA A 193 10.17 6.36 -41.02
CA ALA A 193 9.88 6.59 -42.43
C ALA A 193 10.76 5.77 -43.38
N GLN A 194 11.94 5.32 -42.94
CA GLN A 194 12.84 4.50 -43.75
C GLN A 194 12.41 3.03 -43.84
N GLY A 195 11.37 2.63 -43.11
CA GLY A 195 10.77 1.30 -43.16
C GLY A 195 11.21 0.38 -42.02
N GLU A 196 10.95 -0.92 -42.16
CA GLU A 196 11.29 -1.92 -41.14
C GLU A 196 12.72 -2.46 -41.31
N TRP A 197 13.35 -2.82 -40.20
CA TRP A 197 14.60 -3.56 -40.16
C TRP A 197 14.39 -4.86 -39.38
N GLN A 198 14.73 -6.01 -39.96
CA GLN A 198 14.52 -7.33 -39.34
C GLN A 198 13.08 -7.57 -38.85
N SER A 199 12.07 -7.08 -39.59
CA SER A 199 10.64 -7.12 -39.22
C SER A 199 10.26 -6.28 -37.99
N VAL A 200 11.10 -5.32 -37.61
CA VAL A 200 10.90 -4.39 -36.48
C VAL A 200 10.88 -2.96 -37.03
N LEU A 201 9.85 -2.17 -36.67
CA LEU A 201 9.79 -0.76 -37.06
C LEU A 201 10.48 0.13 -36.00
N PRO A 202 11.32 1.10 -36.40
CA PRO A 202 11.91 2.06 -35.47
C PRO A 202 10.86 2.83 -34.66
N TYR A 203 11.23 3.27 -33.47
CA TYR A 203 10.41 4.14 -32.63
C TYR A 203 11.11 5.49 -32.41
N ASP A 204 10.56 6.55 -32.98
CA ASP A 204 11.28 7.80 -33.20
C ASP A 204 11.36 8.71 -31.96
N GLU A 205 10.50 8.53 -30.95
CA GLU A 205 10.48 9.42 -29.77
C GLU A 205 11.73 9.25 -28.89
N SER A 206 12.48 8.16 -29.05
CA SER A 206 13.77 7.95 -28.39
C SER A 206 14.95 8.54 -29.18
N SER A 207 14.73 9.59 -29.99
CA SER A 207 15.79 10.25 -30.77
C SER A 207 16.46 11.41 -30.03
N GLY A 208 17.74 11.67 -30.32
CA GLY A 208 18.48 12.81 -29.77
C GLY A 208 19.18 12.50 -28.45
N LEU A 209 19.37 13.51 -27.58
CA LEU A 209 20.11 13.35 -26.33
C LEU A 209 19.39 12.45 -25.31
N ILE A 210 18.06 12.44 -25.33
CA ILE A 210 17.21 11.60 -24.49
C ILE A 210 17.41 10.09 -24.75
N ALA A 211 17.98 9.70 -25.90
CA ALA A 211 18.28 8.32 -26.22
C ALA A 211 19.23 7.63 -25.22
N GLU A 212 20.03 8.40 -24.47
CA GLU A 212 20.89 7.88 -23.40
C GLU A 212 20.09 7.07 -22.37
N LEU A 213 18.85 7.48 -22.07
CA LEU A 213 17.94 6.76 -21.17
C LEU A 213 17.60 5.35 -21.66
N VAL A 214 17.51 5.14 -22.98
CA VAL A 214 17.29 3.80 -23.55
C VAL A 214 18.48 2.89 -23.24
N GLY A 215 19.71 3.44 -23.25
CA GLY A 215 20.91 2.72 -22.84
C GLY A 215 20.87 2.29 -21.38
N HIS A 216 20.42 3.16 -20.48
CA HIS A 216 20.24 2.85 -19.06
C HIS A 216 19.19 1.76 -18.84
N LEU A 217 18.03 1.86 -19.50
CA LEU A 217 16.98 0.84 -19.44
C LEU A 217 17.45 -0.50 -20.01
N ALA A 218 18.18 -0.48 -21.14
CA ALA A 218 18.74 -1.69 -21.73
C ALA A 218 19.76 -2.37 -20.80
N SER A 219 20.59 -1.58 -20.10
CA SER A 219 21.52 -2.08 -19.08
C SER A 219 20.80 -2.77 -17.92
N LEU A 220 19.73 -2.16 -17.40
CA LEU A 220 18.88 -2.77 -16.37
C LEU A 220 18.32 -4.11 -16.84
N LEU A 221 17.69 -4.15 -18.01
CA LEU A 221 17.07 -5.37 -18.53
C LEU A 221 18.10 -6.45 -18.83
N MET A 222 19.29 -6.08 -19.31
CA MET A 222 20.40 -7.02 -19.45
C MET A 222 20.77 -7.63 -18.10
N GLN A 223 20.91 -6.81 -17.05
CA GLN A 223 21.24 -7.27 -15.71
C GLN A 223 20.16 -8.20 -15.13
N LEU A 224 18.88 -7.84 -15.31
CA LEU A 224 17.75 -8.68 -14.92
C LEU A 224 17.76 -10.03 -15.64
N ASN A 225 18.08 -10.08 -16.94
CA ASN A 225 18.14 -11.34 -17.68
C ASN A 225 19.33 -12.22 -17.26
N ILE A 226 20.48 -11.62 -16.97
CA ILE A 226 21.66 -12.34 -16.44
C ILE A 226 21.29 -13.04 -15.13
N TRP A 227 20.68 -12.30 -14.20
CA TRP A 227 20.29 -12.84 -12.90
C TRP A 227 19.16 -13.85 -12.98
N ARG A 228 18.13 -13.61 -13.82
CA ARG A 228 17.07 -14.59 -14.10
C ARG A 228 17.63 -15.95 -14.48
N ARG A 229 18.53 -16.00 -15.47
CA ARG A 229 19.15 -17.25 -15.94
C ARG A 229 20.09 -17.85 -14.90
N GLY A 230 20.80 -17.00 -14.15
CA GLY A 230 21.67 -17.44 -13.05
C GLY A 230 20.91 -18.10 -11.91
N LEU A 231 19.77 -17.54 -11.49
CA LEU A 231 18.95 -18.01 -10.38
C LEU A 231 18.10 -19.23 -10.71
N ALA A 232 17.91 -19.54 -11.99
CA ALA A 232 17.03 -20.62 -12.45
C ALA A 232 17.55 -22.04 -12.10
N GLN A 233 18.86 -22.23 -11.98
CA GLN A 233 19.44 -23.53 -11.67
C GLN A 233 19.52 -23.75 -10.16
N GLU A 234 19.12 -24.95 -9.73
CA GLU A 234 19.34 -25.41 -8.36
C GLU A 234 20.84 -25.56 -8.09
N ARG A 235 21.28 -25.15 -6.90
CA ARG A 235 22.70 -25.20 -6.52
C ARG A 235 22.87 -25.83 -5.15
N PRO A 236 24.04 -26.44 -4.88
CA PRO A 236 24.46 -26.78 -3.52
C PRO A 236 24.42 -25.54 -2.62
N LEU A 237 24.15 -25.75 -1.33
CA LEU A 237 23.87 -24.65 -0.39
C LEU A 237 25.02 -23.63 -0.26
N GLU A 238 26.27 -24.09 -0.33
CA GLU A 238 27.46 -23.23 -0.25
C GLU A 238 27.59 -22.27 -1.43
N GLU A 239 27.12 -22.66 -2.62
CA GLU A 239 27.19 -21.83 -3.84
C GLU A 239 26.19 -20.67 -3.82
N TRP A 240 25.21 -20.70 -2.91
CA TRP A 240 24.26 -19.61 -2.71
C TRP A 240 24.81 -18.47 -1.86
N LEU A 241 25.90 -18.68 -1.10
CA LEU A 241 26.47 -17.66 -0.21
C LEU A 241 26.80 -16.31 -0.90
N PRO A 242 27.54 -16.27 -2.02
CA PRO A 242 27.90 -14.99 -2.65
C PRO A 242 26.73 -14.31 -3.36
N VAL A 243 25.70 -15.06 -3.74
CA VAL A 243 24.59 -14.60 -4.59
C VAL A 243 23.91 -13.35 -4.03
N CYS A 244 23.61 -13.34 -2.72
CA CYS A 244 22.95 -12.20 -2.10
C CYS A 244 23.76 -10.91 -2.23
N ARG A 245 25.05 -10.96 -1.90
CA ARG A 245 25.94 -9.80 -1.94
C ARG A 245 26.16 -9.30 -3.36
N ASP A 246 26.34 -10.23 -4.30
CA ASP A 246 26.55 -9.89 -5.71
C ASP A 246 25.29 -9.22 -6.30
N MET A 247 24.10 -9.76 -6.03
CA MET A 247 22.83 -9.12 -6.43
C MET A 247 22.65 -7.74 -5.82
N LEU A 248 22.97 -7.57 -4.53
CA LEU A 248 22.88 -6.29 -3.86
C LEU A 248 23.76 -5.23 -4.53
N ASN A 249 25.02 -5.59 -4.85
CA ASN A 249 25.95 -4.69 -5.53
C ASN A 249 25.54 -4.38 -6.98
N ASP A 250 24.92 -5.33 -7.67
CA ASP A 250 24.54 -5.19 -9.07
C ASP A 250 23.33 -4.29 -9.27
N PHE A 251 22.33 -4.38 -8.39
CA PHE A 251 21.05 -3.67 -8.54
C PHE A 251 20.89 -2.43 -7.67
N PHE A 252 21.65 -2.28 -6.59
CA PHE A 252 21.44 -1.20 -5.63
C PHE A 252 22.70 -0.34 -5.44
N LEU A 253 22.52 0.98 -5.42
CA LEU A 253 23.56 1.94 -5.06
C LEU A 253 23.31 2.45 -3.63
N PRO A 254 23.98 1.89 -2.61
CA PRO A 254 23.61 2.10 -1.20
C PRO A 254 23.61 3.57 -0.79
N ASP A 255 22.62 3.95 0.03
CA ASP A 255 22.56 5.21 0.76
C ASP A 255 22.68 4.97 2.28
N ALA A 256 22.82 6.04 3.06
CA ALA A 256 23.05 5.92 4.51
C ALA A 256 21.93 5.18 5.27
N ASP A 257 20.68 5.24 4.76
CA ASP A 257 19.52 4.59 5.40
C ASP A 257 19.36 3.14 4.95
N THR A 258 19.73 2.81 3.71
CA THR A 258 19.61 1.48 3.12
C THR A 258 20.81 0.58 3.41
N GLU A 259 21.99 1.12 3.71
CA GLU A 259 23.16 0.31 4.12
C GLU A 259 22.82 -0.63 5.29
N ALA A 260 22.11 -0.13 6.29
CA ALA A 260 21.67 -0.95 7.42
C ALA A 260 20.69 -2.05 7.00
N ALA A 261 19.75 -1.75 6.09
CA ALA A 261 18.80 -2.72 5.57
C ALA A 261 19.47 -3.79 4.69
N MET A 262 20.42 -3.40 3.84
CA MET A 262 21.18 -4.31 2.98
C MET A 262 22.06 -5.25 3.82
N THR A 263 22.70 -4.72 4.87
CA THR A 263 23.46 -5.52 5.83
C THR A 263 22.56 -6.56 6.52
N LEU A 264 21.33 -6.18 6.86
CA LEU A 264 20.36 -7.10 7.47
C LEU A 264 19.98 -8.24 6.51
N ILE A 265 19.79 -7.96 5.22
CA ILE A 265 19.55 -9.00 4.20
C ILE A 265 20.73 -9.98 4.16
N GLU A 266 21.97 -9.48 4.08
CA GLU A 266 23.17 -10.32 4.03
C GLU A 266 23.29 -11.20 5.29
N GLN A 267 23.02 -10.65 6.47
CA GLN A 267 23.06 -11.39 7.74
C GLN A 267 22.03 -12.53 7.76
N GLN A 268 20.79 -12.27 7.36
CA GLN A 268 19.74 -13.29 7.34
C GLN A 268 20.02 -14.36 6.29
N TRP A 269 20.47 -13.95 5.09
CA TRP A 269 20.88 -14.87 4.03
C TRP A 269 22.00 -15.81 4.48
N GLN A 270 23.04 -15.25 5.10
CA GLN A 270 24.16 -16.02 5.63
C GLN A 270 23.72 -16.98 6.73
N ALA A 271 22.82 -16.54 7.62
CA ALA A 271 22.30 -17.38 8.70
C ALA A 271 21.51 -18.60 8.16
N ILE A 272 20.61 -18.39 7.19
CA ILE A 272 19.82 -19.45 6.56
C ILE A 272 20.73 -20.52 5.97
N ILE A 273 21.74 -20.09 5.20
CA ILE A 273 22.66 -21.02 4.55
C ILE A 273 23.55 -21.72 5.58
N ALA A 274 24.09 -21.00 6.56
CA ALA A 274 24.95 -21.59 7.58
C ALA A 274 24.23 -22.69 8.39
N GLU A 275 22.94 -22.51 8.68
CA GLU A 275 22.12 -23.52 9.36
C GLU A 275 21.97 -24.80 8.53
N GLY A 276 21.71 -24.68 7.22
CA GLY A 276 21.60 -25.85 6.34
C GLY A 276 22.94 -26.55 6.08
N VAL A 277 24.05 -25.80 6.01
CA VAL A 277 25.41 -26.38 5.90
C VAL A 277 25.78 -27.11 7.19
N ALA A 278 25.48 -26.54 8.35
CA ALA A 278 25.73 -27.18 9.64
C ALA A 278 24.91 -28.47 9.84
N ALA A 279 23.75 -28.58 9.18
CA ALA A 279 22.94 -29.78 9.13
C ALA A 279 23.39 -30.81 8.07
N GLU A 280 24.48 -30.53 7.33
CA GLU A 280 25.03 -31.38 6.27
C GLU A 280 24.02 -31.71 5.16
N TYR A 281 23.18 -30.74 4.76
CA TYR A 281 22.23 -30.95 3.67
C TYR A 281 22.95 -31.13 2.32
N GLY A 282 22.88 -32.34 1.76
CA GLY A 282 23.67 -32.73 0.59
C GLY A 282 23.01 -32.49 -0.78
N ASP A 283 21.69 -32.37 -0.84
CA ASP A 283 20.98 -32.16 -2.11
C ASP A 283 21.06 -30.68 -2.55
N ALA A 284 20.87 -30.44 -3.85
CA ALA A 284 20.75 -29.09 -4.37
C ALA A 284 19.46 -28.43 -3.85
N VAL A 285 19.50 -27.10 -3.69
CA VAL A 285 18.38 -26.30 -3.19
C VAL A 285 17.92 -25.31 -4.26
N PRO A 286 16.61 -25.24 -4.56
CA PRO A 286 16.04 -24.23 -5.43
C PRO A 286 15.97 -22.88 -4.73
N ILE A 287 16.08 -21.80 -5.51
CA ILE A 287 16.03 -20.42 -4.99
C ILE A 287 14.72 -20.08 -4.25
N SER A 288 13.61 -20.69 -4.67
CA SER A 288 12.29 -20.47 -4.04
C SER A 288 12.29 -20.77 -2.55
N LEU A 289 12.99 -21.82 -2.11
CA LEU A 289 13.10 -22.19 -0.70
C LEU A 289 13.83 -21.12 0.10
N LEU A 290 14.99 -20.66 -0.40
CA LEU A 290 15.78 -19.62 0.27
C LEU A 290 15.05 -18.27 0.28
N ARG A 291 14.37 -17.92 -0.81
CA ARG A 291 13.53 -16.72 -0.91
C ARG A 291 12.41 -16.75 0.14
N ASP A 292 11.68 -17.84 0.23
CA ASP A 292 10.50 -17.95 1.10
C ASP A 292 10.92 -17.92 2.58
N GLU A 293 12.02 -18.59 2.94
CA GLU A 293 12.60 -18.53 4.28
C GLU A 293 13.15 -17.14 4.61
N LEU A 294 13.85 -16.48 3.67
CA LEU A 294 14.32 -15.11 3.84
C LEU A 294 13.15 -14.15 4.06
N ALA A 295 12.09 -14.25 3.24
CA ALA A 295 10.89 -13.44 3.40
C ALA A 295 10.26 -13.65 4.78
N GLN A 296 10.17 -14.91 5.25
CA GLN A 296 9.66 -15.24 6.56
C GLN A 296 10.51 -14.65 7.70
N ARG A 297 11.85 -14.76 7.64
CA ARG A 297 12.74 -14.18 8.66
C ARG A 297 12.65 -12.66 8.69
N LEU A 298 12.63 -12.02 7.53
CA LEU A 298 12.48 -10.57 7.41
C LEU A 298 11.11 -10.07 7.91
N ASP A 299 10.07 -10.88 7.80
CA ASP A 299 8.74 -10.59 8.38
C ASP A 299 8.70 -10.77 9.90
N GLN A 300 9.56 -11.64 10.46
CA GLN A 300 9.67 -11.86 11.89
C GLN A 300 10.60 -10.87 12.58
N GLU A 301 11.59 -10.36 11.85
CA GLU A 301 12.56 -9.39 12.36
C GLU A 301 11.86 -8.06 12.67
N ARG A 302 11.94 -7.64 13.94
CA ARG A 302 11.27 -6.44 14.43
C ARG A 302 12.27 -5.35 14.75
N ILE A 303 12.06 -4.16 14.18
CA ILE A 303 12.92 -3.01 14.43
C ILE A 303 12.42 -2.29 15.70
N SER A 304 13.19 -2.37 16.79
CA SER A 304 12.84 -1.77 18.09
C SER A 304 13.93 -0.85 18.69
N GLN A 305 14.87 -0.34 17.90
CA GLN A 305 16.03 0.41 18.43
C GLN A 305 15.70 1.73 19.15
N ARG A 306 14.51 2.32 18.92
CA ARG A 306 14.10 3.60 19.54
C ARG A 306 13.26 3.46 20.81
N PHE A 307 13.14 2.25 21.36
CA PHE A 307 12.39 2.01 22.59
C PHE A 307 13.04 2.74 23.78
N LEU A 308 12.25 3.56 24.51
CA LEU A 308 12.68 4.36 25.67
C LEU A 308 13.69 5.49 25.37
N ALA A 309 13.77 5.97 24.13
CA ALA A 309 14.72 7.02 23.73
C ALA A 309 14.26 8.47 24.03
N GLY A 310 13.24 8.69 24.87
CA GLY A 310 12.75 10.03 25.28
C GLY A 310 11.35 10.44 24.77
N PRO A 311 10.94 10.10 23.53
CA PRO A 311 9.58 10.31 23.01
C PRO A 311 8.51 9.37 23.60
N ILE A 312 7.25 9.59 23.23
CA ILE A 312 6.13 8.65 23.47
C ILE A 312 6.41 7.36 22.71
N ASN A 313 6.33 6.22 23.39
CA ASN A 313 6.55 4.91 22.77
C ASN A 313 5.23 4.36 22.24
N ILE A 314 5.18 4.03 20.94
CA ILE A 314 4.02 3.40 20.32
C ILE A 314 4.46 2.04 19.77
N CYS A 315 3.92 0.94 20.31
CA CYS A 315 4.40 -0.40 20.02
C CYS A 315 3.31 -1.46 20.11
N THR A 316 3.66 -2.72 19.88
CA THR A 316 2.74 -3.84 20.14
C THR A 316 2.85 -4.32 21.58
N LEU A 317 1.81 -5.01 22.08
CA LEU A 317 1.92 -5.74 23.35
C LEU A 317 2.88 -6.92 23.17
N MET A 318 4.04 -6.86 23.83
CA MET A 318 5.09 -7.87 23.77
C MET A 318 5.23 -8.59 25.12
N PRO A 319 5.20 -9.94 25.14
CA PRO A 319 5.30 -10.72 26.38
C PRO A 319 6.63 -10.46 27.09
N MET A 320 6.62 -10.56 28.42
CA MET A 320 7.80 -10.43 29.28
C MET A 320 8.44 -9.03 29.28
N ARG A 321 7.69 -8.00 28.83
CA ARG A 321 8.13 -6.59 28.80
C ARG A 321 7.17 -5.70 29.61
N SER A 322 6.85 -6.10 30.85
CA SER A 322 5.99 -5.32 31.77
C SER A 322 6.81 -4.24 32.48
N ILE A 323 6.90 -3.06 31.86
CA ILE A 323 7.57 -1.89 32.43
C ILE A 323 6.49 -0.96 33.00
N PRO A 324 6.63 -0.45 34.23
CA PRO A 324 5.67 0.50 34.78
C PRO A 324 5.74 1.85 34.06
N PHE A 325 4.59 2.37 33.64
CA PHE A 325 4.44 3.68 33.03
C PHE A 325 3.38 4.49 33.79
N ARG A 326 3.50 5.82 33.78
CA ARG A 326 2.49 6.68 34.40
C ARG A 326 1.17 6.60 33.62
N VAL A 327 1.27 6.61 32.30
CA VAL A 327 0.13 6.51 31.38
C VAL A 327 0.30 5.32 30.45
N VAL A 328 -0.68 4.44 30.43
CA VAL A 328 -0.76 3.28 29.52
C VAL A 328 -2.00 3.43 28.66
N CYS A 329 -1.82 3.42 27.33
CA CYS A 329 -2.91 3.51 26.37
C CYS A 329 -3.00 2.21 25.56
N LEU A 330 -4.18 1.60 25.48
CA LEU A 330 -4.47 0.44 24.64
C LEU A 330 -5.43 0.86 23.52
N LEU A 331 -5.05 0.67 22.26
CA LEU A 331 -5.89 1.01 21.10
C LEU A 331 -6.26 -0.23 20.29
N GLY A 332 -7.39 -0.16 19.58
CA GLY A 332 -7.86 -1.25 18.74
C GLY A 332 -8.20 -2.51 19.52
N MET A 333 -8.67 -2.37 20.77
CA MET A 333 -9.05 -3.48 21.65
C MET A 333 -10.42 -4.04 21.25
N ASN A 334 -10.52 -4.55 20.03
CA ASN A 334 -11.73 -5.07 19.42
C ASN A 334 -11.85 -6.60 19.53
N ASP A 335 -13.09 -7.10 19.52
CA ASP A 335 -13.35 -8.53 19.38
C ASP A 335 -12.80 -9.05 18.04
N GLY A 336 -12.19 -10.23 18.08
CA GLY A 336 -11.47 -10.83 16.95
C GLY A 336 -10.10 -10.23 16.64
N VAL A 337 -9.77 -9.04 17.16
CA VAL A 337 -8.44 -8.41 17.00
C VAL A 337 -7.56 -8.70 18.22
N TYR A 338 -8.11 -8.54 19.41
CA TYR A 338 -7.44 -8.82 20.68
C TYR A 338 -8.36 -9.62 21.61
N PRO A 339 -7.90 -10.69 22.28
CA PRO A 339 -6.56 -11.29 22.23
C PRO A 339 -6.25 -11.92 20.86
N ARG A 340 -4.97 -11.88 20.45
CA ARG A 340 -4.53 -12.41 19.15
C ARG A 340 -4.66 -13.93 19.14
N GLN A 341 -5.22 -14.48 18.07
CA GLN A 341 -5.42 -15.92 17.94
C GLN A 341 -4.43 -16.51 16.92
N LEU A 342 -3.76 -17.58 17.30
CA LEU A 342 -3.02 -18.45 16.39
C LEU A 342 -3.40 -19.89 16.76
N ALA A 343 -4.12 -20.56 15.87
CA ALA A 343 -4.51 -21.94 16.09
C ALA A 343 -3.26 -22.83 16.09
N PRO A 344 -3.07 -23.71 17.08
CA PRO A 344 -1.94 -24.64 17.05
C PRO A 344 -2.06 -25.57 15.85
N LEU A 345 -0.93 -26.11 15.42
CA LEU A 345 -0.89 -27.12 14.37
C LEU A 345 -1.72 -28.35 14.83
N GLY A 346 -2.57 -28.90 13.95
CA GLY A 346 -3.47 -30.00 14.34
C GLY A 346 -2.77 -31.27 14.83
N PHE A 347 -1.49 -31.44 14.48
CA PHE A 347 -0.62 -32.53 14.92
C PHE A 347 0.24 -32.20 16.14
N ASP A 348 0.10 -31.02 16.74
CA ASP A 348 0.75 -30.70 18.01
C ASP A 348 0.05 -31.43 19.17
N LEU A 349 0.68 -32.51 19.64
CA LEU A 349 0.18 -33.33 20.74
C LEU A 349 0.16 -32.59 22.08
N MET A 350 1.00 -31.57 22.28
CA MET A 350 1.02 -30.79 23.52
C MET A 350 -0.30 -30.01 23.68
N SER A 351 -0.81 -29.45 22.58
CA SER A 351 -2.11 -28.76 22.57
C SER A 351 -3.29 -29.66 22.96
N GLN A 352 -3.20 -30.97 22.69
CA GLN A 352 -4.25 -31.95 23.00
C GLN A 352 -4.22 -32.41 24.46
N LYS A 353 -3.06 -32.37 25.11
CA LYS A 353 -2.87 -32.76 26.52
C LYS A 353 -2.11 -31.68 27.30
N PRO A 354 -2.75 -30.53 27.59
CA PRO A 354 -2.09 -29.42 28.25
C PRO A 354 -1.57 -29.79 29.63
N MET A 355 -0.33 -29.37 29.92
CA MET A 355 0.32 -29.48 31.21
C MET A 355 0.65 -28.09 31.78
N ARG A 356 0.91 -28.03 33.09
CA ARG A 356 1.38 -26.79 33.72
C ARG A 356 2.76 -26.44 33.17
N GLY A 357 2.90 -25.23 32.63
CA GLY A 357 4.12 -24.75 31.99
C GLY A 357 3.98 -24.61 30.47
N ASP A 358 2.97 -25.23 29.87
CA ASP A 358 2.68 -25.05 28.44
C ASP A 358 2.23 -23.59 28.20
N ARG A 359 2.83 -22.96 27.19
CA ARG A 359 2.46 -21.61 26.77
C ARG A 359 1.44 -21.67 25.65
N SER A 360 0.46 -20.78 25.71
CA SER A 360 -0.45 -20.53 24.62
C SER A 360 -0.46 -19.02 24.33
N ARG A 361 -0.53 -18.65 23.04
CA ARG A 361 -0.59 -17.23 22.66
C ARG A 361 -1.82 -16.54 23.24
N ARG A 362 -2.93 -17.28 23.36
CA ARG A 362 -4.15 -16.79 23.99
C ARG A 362 -3.92 -16.42 25.45
N ASP A 363 -3.29 -17.29 26.23
CA ASP A 363 -3.03 -17.04 27.65
C ASP A 363 -2.00 -15.92 27.84
N ASP A 364 -0.94 -15.91 27.01
CA ASP A 364 0.05 -14.84 27.00
C ASP A 364 -0.61 -13.47 26.74
N ASP A 365 -1.50 -13.36 25.76
CA ASP A 365 -2.20 -12.11 25.45
C ASP A 365 -3.17 -11.70 26.56
N ARG A 366 -3.94 -12.64 27.13
CA ARG A 366 -4.81 -12.35 28.28
C ARG A 366 -3.99 -11.84 29.47
N TYR A 367 -2.83 -12.45 29.71
CA TYR A 367 -1.92 -12.06 30.76
C TYR A 367 -1.28 -10.69 30.48
N LEU A 368 -0.95 -10.38 29.21
CA LEU A 368 -0.46 -9.06 28.80
C LEU A 368 -1.45 -7.93 29.10
N PHE A 369 -2.76 -8.17 28.92
CA PHE A 369 -3.78 -7.19 29.31
C PHE A 369 -3.76 -6.92 30.82
N LEU A 370 -3.58 -7.97 31.62
CA LEU A 370 -3.43 -7.85 33.06
C LEU A 370 -2.14 -7.11 33.42
N GLU A 371 -1.01 -7.40 32.76
CA GLU A 371 0.24 -6.66 32.95
C GLU A 371 0.10 -5.17 32.62
N ALA A 372 -0.65 -4.83 31.56
CA ALA A 372 -0.95 -3.44 31.22
C ALA A 372 -1.74 -2.73 32.33
N LEU A 373 -2.74 -3.41 32.90
CA LEU A 373 -3.53 -2.89 34.03
C LEU A 373 -2.66 -2.70 35.29
N ILE A 374 -1.76 -3.64 35.59
CA ILE A 374 -0.87 -3.57 36.77
C ILE A 374 0.25 -2.54 36.58
N SER A 375 0.69 -2.32 35.34
CA SER A 375 1.80 -1.41 35.02
C SER A 375 1.38 0.06 34.92
N ALA A 376 0.09 0.34 34.77
CA ALA A 376 -0.45 1.70 34.72
C ALA A 376 -0.45 2.33 36.12
N GLN A 377 0.45 3.29 36.37
CA GLN A 377 0.59 3.90 37.70
C GLN A 377 -0.41 5.03 37.97
N GLN A 378 -0.87 5.73 36.93
CA GLN A 378 -1.80 6.87 37.08
C GLN A 378 -3.01 6.75 36.17
N THR A 379 -2.80 6.50 34.88
CA THR A 379 -3.90 6.46 33.92
C THR A 379 -3.80 5.25 33.01
N LEU A 380 -4.92 4.53 32.89
CA LEU A 380 -5.16 3.51 31.89
C LEU A 380 -6.23 4.00 30.90
N TYR A 381 -5.80 4.20 29.66
CA TYR A 381 -6.65 4.60 28.55
C TYR A 381 -6.94 3.37 27.70
N ILE A 382 -8.20 3.07 27.43
CA ILE A 382 -8.58 1.94 26.58
C ILE A 382 -9.49 2.44 25.46
N SER A 383 -9.16 2.08 24.22
CA SER A 383 -9.96 2.41 23.05
C SER A 383 -10.19 1.21 22.14
N TYR A 384 -11.35 1.23 21.49
CA TYR A 384 -11.73 0.28 20.46
C TYR A 384 -12.66 0.92 19.42
N ILE A 385 -12.79 0.28 18.27
CA ILE A 385 -13.66 0.72 17.19
C ILE A 385 -15.08 0.20 17.44
N GLY A 386 -16.06 1.08 17.66
CA GLY A 386 -17.43 0.68 18.00
C GLY A 386 -18.35 0.45 16.81
N ARG A 387 -18.01 0.98 15.62
CA ARG A 387 -18.83 0.80 14.40
C ARG A 387 -17.98 0.79 13.15
N SER A 388 -18.44 0.07 12.14
CA SER A 388 -17.88 0.12 10.79
C SER A 388 -18.29 1.41 10.07
N ILE A 389 -17.34 2.07 9.40
CA ILE A 389 -17.61 3.32 8.65
C ILE A 389 -18.43 3.05 7.39
N GLN A 390 -18.34 1.83 6.83
CA GLN A 390 -18.91 1.49 5.53
C GLN A 390 -20.42 1.22 5.63
N ASP A 391 -20.81 0.30 6.51
CA ASP A 391 -22.18 -0.20 6.66
C ASP A 391 -22.82 0.17 8.02
N ASN A 392 -22.09 0.88 8.89
CA ASN A 392 -22.54 1.30 10.20
C ASN A 392 -22.90 0.15 11.16
N SER A 393 -22.47 -1.08 10.85
CA SER A 393 -22.64 -2.24 11.71
C SER A 393 -21.93 -1.99 13.05
N GLU A 394 -22.54 -2.46 14.14
CA GLU A 394 -21.92 -2.40 15.45
C GLU A 394 -20.71 -3.34 15.51
N ARG A 395 -19.67 -2.89 16.20
CA ARG A 395 -18.44 -3.64 16.48
C ARG A 395 -18.27 -3.68 17.99
N PHE A 396 -17.88 -4.84 18.48
CA PHE A 396 -17.78 -5.08 19.91
C PHE A 396 -16.34 -4.88 20.40
N PRO A 397 -16.18 -4.45 21.67
CA PRO A 397 -14.88 -4.46 22.32
C PRO A 397 -14.40 -5.90 22.51
N SER A 398 -13.09 -6.04 22.74
CA SER A 398 -12.49 -7.29 23.19
C SER A 398 -13.19 -7.78 24.46
N VAL A 399 -13.34 -9.10 24.59
CA VAL A 399 -13.90 -9.73 25.79
C VAL A 399 -13.16 -9.29 27.06
N LEU A 400 -11.85 -9.01 27.00
CA LEU A 400 -11.07 -8.55 28.15
C LEU A 400 -11.44 -7.13 28.60
N VAL A 401 -11.74 -6.26 27.63
CA VAL A 401 -12.26 -4.91 27.92
C VAL A 401 -13.66 -5.02 28.51
N GLN A 402 -14.50 -5.91 27.98
CA GLN A 402 -15.84 -6.14 28.52
C GLN A 402 -15.80 -6.68 29.96
N GLU A 403 -14.94 -7.66 30.26
CA GLU A 403 -14.72 -8.19 31.62
C GLU A 403 -14.33 -7.08 32.60
N LEU A 404 -13.45 -6.16 32.19
CA LEU A 404 -13.02 -5.03 33.02
C LEU A 404 -14.15 -4.02 33.26
N VAL A 405 -14.89 -3.64 32.22
CA VAL A 405 -16.05 -2.73 32.30
C VAL A 405 -17.16 -3.31 33.18
N ASP A 406 -17.43 -4.61 33.02
CA ASP A 406 -18.41 -5.34 33.82
C ASP A 406 -18.01 -5.37 35.30
N TYR A 407 -16.74 -5.67 35.60
CA TYR A 407 -16.24 -5.66 36.97
C TYR A 407 -16.37 -4.28 37.64
N ILE A 408 -16.07 -3.20 36.92
CA ILE A 408 -16.18 -1.83 37.45
C ILE A 408 -17.63 -1.48 37.75
N GLY A 409 -18.54 -1.72 36.81
CA GLY A 409 -19.96 -1.42 37.00
C GLY A 409 -20.63 -2.26 38.09
N GLN A 410 -20.18 -3.51 38.29
CA GLN A 410 -20.67 -4.37 39.37
C GLN A 410 -20.16 -3.93 40.75
N SER A 411 -18.96 -3.34 40.81
CA SER A 411 -18.30 -2.98 42.07
C SER A 411 -18.44 -1.52 42.49
N HIS A 412 -18.88 -0.63 41.59
CA HIS A 412 -19.00 0.81 41.85
C HIS A 412 -20.41 1.35 41.58
N TYR A 413 -20.71 2.53 42.13
CA TYR A 413 -21.91 3.32 41.85
C TYR A 413 -21.58 4.82 41.83
N LEU A 414 -22.37 5.63 41.13
CA LEU A 414 -22.22 7.09 41.08
C LEU A 414 -22.94 7.77 42.26
N PRO A 415 -22.49 8.96 42.70
CA PRO A 415 -23.18 9.71 43.74
C PRO A 415 -24.64 10.01 43.33
N GLY A 416 -25.59 9.69 44.21
CA GLY A 416 -27.03 9.83 43.94
C GLY A 416 -27.73 8.56 43.43
N ASP A 417 -26.98 7.49 43.14
CA ASP A 417 -27.51 6.20 42.69
C ASP A 417 -27.65 5.16 43.83
N GLU A 418 -27.54 5.58 45.09
CA GLU A 418 -27.51 4.67 46.27
C GLU A 418 -28.77 3.79 46.37
N THR A 419 -29.91 4.37 45.98
CA THR A 419 -31.24 3.75 46.08
C THR A 419 -31.66 2.98 44.83
N LEU A 420 -30.84 3.01 43.77
CA LEU A 420 -31.11 2.29 42.53
C LEU A 420 -30.75 0.81 42.67
N THR A 421 -31.35 0.01 41.80
CA THR A 421 -31.01 -1.42 41.70
C THR A 421 -29.57 -1.61 41.23
N CYS A 422 -28.99 -2.77 41.57
CA CYS A 422 -27.62 -3.10 41.18
C CYS A 422 -27.37 -3.01 39.66
N ASP A 423 -28.34 -3.44 38.84
CA ASP A 423 -28.23 -3.43 37.38
C ASP A 423 -28.33 -2.00 36.80
N GLU A 424 -29.17 -1.14 37.39
CA GLU A 424 -29.33 0.25 36.95
C GLU A 424 -28.11 1.12 37.28
N SER A 425 -27.57 0.98 38.50
CA SER A 425 -26.34 1.68 38.89
C SER A 425 -25.14 1.19 38.08
N GLU A 426 -25.07 -0.10 37.79
CA GLU A 426 -24.05 -0.69 36.91
C GLU A 426 -24.10 -0.07 35.51
N ALA A 427 -25.29 0.02 34.91
CA ALA A 427 -25.46 0.61 33.58
C ALA A 427 -25.03 2.08 33.53
N ARG A 428 -25.33 2.86 34.58
CA ARG A 428 -24.92 4.27 34.68
C ARG A 428 -23.41 4.43 34.82
N VAL A 429 -22.77 3.62 35.66
CA VAL A 429 -21.30 3.62 35.78
C VAL A 429 -20.64 3.27 34.45
N LYS A 430 -21.12 2.23 33.76
CA LYS A 430 -20.59 1.85 32.43
C LYS A 430 -20.75 2.96 31.40
N ALA A 431 -21.90 3.64 31.40
CA ALA A 431 -22.15 4.78 30.51
C ALA A 431 -21.28 6.00 30.86
N HIS A 432 -20.95 6.22 32.13
CA HIS A 432 -20.10 7.33 32.59
C HIS A 432 -18.64 7.14 32.16
N ILE A 433 -18.09 5.94 32.34
CA ILE A 433 -16.69 5.65 31.99
C ILE A 433 -16.48 5.44 30.48
N THR A 434 -17.55 5.13 29.74
CA THR A 434 -17.51 4.87 28.29
C THR A 434 -17.86 6.12 27.50
N ARG A 435 -16.91 6.58 26.68
CA ARG A 435 -17.04 7.79 25.88
C ARG A 435 -17.22 7.44 24.42
N LEU A 436 -18.39 7.77 23.88
CA LEU A 436 -18.69 7.63 22.46
C LEU A 436 -18.17 8.85 21.72
N HIS A 437 -17.22 8.64 20.82
CA HIS A 437 -16.64 9.74 20.05
C HIS A 437 -17.30 9.92 18.69
N THR A 438 -17.27 11.15 18.22
CA THR A 438 -17.80 11.54 16.91
C THR A 438 -17.00 10.92 15.76
N ARG A 439 -17.67 10.73 14.61
CA ARG A 439 -17.07 10.13 13.42
C ARG A 439 -16.01 11.03 12.78
N MET A 440 -16.31 12.32 12.67
CA MET A 440 -15.45 13.30 12.00
C MET A 440 -14.77 14.21 13.03
N PRO A 441 -13.51 14.62 12.81
CA PRO A 441 -12.82 15.55 13.70
C PRO A 441 -13.50 16.91 13.81
N PHE A 442 -14.11 17.39 12.74
CA PHE A 442 -14.80 18.68 12.68
C PHE A 442 -16.26 18.64 13.18
N ASP A 443 -16.69 17.57 13.84
CA ASP A 443 -18.00 17.59 14.50
C ASP A 443 -18.05 18.66 15.59
N ALA A 444 -19.14 19.43 15.64
CA ALA A 444 -19.32 20.52 16.60
C ALA A 444 -19.24 20.07 18.06
N GLN A 445 -19.59 18.82 18.38
CA GLN A 445 -19.50 18.28 19.74
C GLN A 445 -18.06 18.30 20.28
N ASN A 446 -17.06 18.12 19.41
CA ASN A 446 -15.64 18.12 19.81
C ASN A 446 -15.13 19.52 20.19
N TYR A 447 -15.89 20.59 19.92
CA TYR A 447 -15.48 21.97 20.20
C TYR A 447 -16.35 22.65 21.25
N GLN A 448 -17.30 21.91 21.83
CA GLN A 448 -18.05 22.39 22.99
C GLN A 448 -17.16 22.36 24.24
N PRO A 449 -17.35 23.31 25.17
CA PRO A 449 -16.58 23.34 26.40
C PRO A 449 -16.86 22.07 27.21
N GLY A 450 -15.79 21.38 27.60
CA GLY A 450 -15.87 20.14 28.36
C GLY A 450 -14.62 19.30 28.21
N GLU A 451 -14.64 18.13 28.84
CA GLU A 451 -13.48 17.23 28.89
C GLU A 451 -13.11 16.59 27.55
N GLN A 452 -13.97 16.70 26.53
CA GLN A 452 -13.77 16.16 25.19
C GLN A 452 -13.40 17.23 24.16
N GLN A 453 -13.06 18.44 24.62
CA GLN A 453 -12.68 19.53 23.74
C GLN A 453 -11.39 19.18 22.98
N SER A 454 -11.44 19.24 21.66
CA SER A 454 -10.30 19.02 20.79
C SER A 454 -9.35 20.21 20.82
N TYR A 455 -8.04 19.92 20.77
CA TYR A 455 -7.01 20.95 20.64
C TYR A 455 -6.81 21.39 19.18
N ALA A 456 -7.41 20.67 18.21
CA ALA A 456 -7.27 20.89 16.78
C ALA A 456 -8.06 22.11 16.28
N ARG A 457 -7.46 23.31 16.38
CA ARG A 457 -8.07 24.57 15.94
C ARG A 457 -8.34 24.64 14.44
N GLU A 458 -7.62 23.88 13.61
CA GLU A 458 -7.78 23.86 12.15
C GLU A 458 -9.18 23.46 11.69
N TRP A 459 -9.88 22.66 12.48
CA TRP A 459 -11.23 22.18 12.19
C TRP A 459 -12.32 23.06 12.80
N LEU A 460 -11.98 23.98 13.71
CA LEU A 460 -12.93 24.89 14.35
C LEU A 460 -13.74 25.72 13.32
N PRO A 461 -13.15 26.23 12.21
CA PRO A 461 -13.92 26.90 11.18
C PRO A 461 -15.01 26.03 10.54
N ALA A 462 -14.71 24.75 10.30
CA ALA A 462 -15.66 23.79 9.77
C ALA A 462 -16.73 23.42 10.82
N ALA A 463 -16.32 23.17 12.06
CA ALA A 463 -17.22 22.83 13.17
C ALA A 463 -18.21 23.96 13.51
N SER A 464 -17.74 25.21 13.43
CA SER A 464 -18.57 26.41 13.64
C SER A 464 -19.38 26.83 12.40
N GLN A 465 -19.26 26.11 11.28
CA GLN A 465 -19.87 26.45 9.99
C GLN A 465 -19.53 27.89 9.55
N SER A 466 -18.36 28.39 9.92
CA SER A 466 -17.88 29.73 9.55
C SER A 466 -17.19 29.77 8.18
N GLY A 467 -17.13 28.62 7.49
CA GLY A 467 -16.67 28.53 6.11
C GLY A 467 -17.55 29.35 5.16
N LYS A 468 -16.93 29.89 4.12
CA LYS A 468 -17.66 30.53 3.02
C LYS A 468 -17.85 29.51 1.92
N ALA A 469 -19.08 29.32 1.45
CA ALA A 469 -19.33 28.50 0.27
C ALA A 469 -18.47 29.00 -0.90
N HIS A 470 -17.95 28.07 -1.71
CA HIS A 470 -17.24 28.44 -2.93
C HIS A 470 -18.14 29.33 -3.79
N SER A 471 -17.59 30.46 -4.26
CA SER A 471 -18.30 31.32 -5.19
C SER A 471 -18.52 30.61 -6.52
N ASP A 472 -19.56 31.00 -7.25
CA ASP A 472 -19.79 30.52 -8.61
C ASP A 472 -18.53 30.66 -9.46
N PHE A 473 -18.09 29.55 -10.04
CA PHE A 473 -16.85 29.49 -10.81
C PHE A 473 -16.87 30.41 -12.02
N VAL A 474 -18.02 30.49 -12.71
CA VAL A 474 -18.17 31.30 -13.92
C VAL A 474 -18.44 32.75 -13.54
N GLN A 475 -17.37 33.54 -13.52
CA GLN A 475 -17.46 35.00 -13.43
C GLN A 475 -17.14 35.62 -14.80
N PRO A 476 -17.89 36.64 -15.26
CA PRO A 476 -17.62 37.28 -16.54
C PRO A 476 -16.23 37.93 -16.52
N LEU A 477 -15.34 37.43 -17.37
CA LEU A 477 -13.99 37.96 -17.51
C LEU A 477 -13.95 38.97 -18.65
N SER A 478 -13.40 40.17 -18.39
CA SER A 478 -13.18 41.15 -19.45
C SER A 478 -12.27 40.57 -20.53
N PHE A 479 -12.78 40.49 -21.75
CA PHE A 479 -12.08 39.97 -22.91
C PHE A 479 -12.09 41.00 -24.02
N THR A 480 -10.89 41.33 -24.51
CA THR A 480 -10.70 42.17 -25.69
C THR A 480 -10.41 41.27 -26.87
N MET A 481 -11.29 41.29 -27.87
CA MET A 481 -11.12 40.51 -29.09
C MET A 481 -9.85 40.97 -29.83
N PRO A 482 -8.88 40.09 -30.10
CA PRO A 482 -7.71 40.45 -30.90
C PRO A 482 -8.12 40.72 -32.36
N GLU A 483 -7.38 41.60 -33.03
CA GLU A 483 -7.65 41.96 -34.44
C GLU A 483 -7.42 40.80 -35.41
N THR A 484 -6.56 39.84 -35.04
CA THR A 484 -6.26 38.65 -35.83
C THR A 484 -6.41 37.39 -34.99
N LEU A 485 -7.00 36.35 -35.59
CA LEU A 485 -7.15 35.02 -35.00
C LEU A 485 -6.71 33.96 -36.00
N THR A 486 -5.99 32.95 -35.52
CA THR A 486 -5.61 31.81 -36.35
C THR A 486 -6.82 30.90 -36.56
N LEU A 487 -6.92 30.29 -37.75
CA LEU A 487 -7.99 29.32 -38.04
C LEU A 487 -7.97 28.15 -37.05
N GLU A 488 -6.79 27.69 -36.66
CA GLU A 488 -6.61 26.63 -35.67
C GLU A 488 -7.21 27.00 -34.30
N SER A 489 -7.09 28.25 -33.87
CA SER A 489 -7.71 28.73 -32.63
C SER A 489 -9.23 28.63 -32.68
N LEU A 490 -9.84 28.95 -33.84
CA LEU A 490 -11.27 28.82 -34.04
C LEU A 490 -11.71 27.35 -34.07
N GLN A 491 -10.96 26.48 -34.76
CA GLN A 491 -11.24 25.04 -34.81
C GLN A 491 -11.19 24.41 -33.41
N ARG A 492 -10.13 24.68 -32.65
CA ARG A 492 -9.97 24.20 -31.27
C ARG A 492 -11.07 24.74 -30.35
N PHE A 493 -11.47 26.01 -30.52
CA PHE A 493 -12.57 26.59 -29.76
C PHE A 493 -13.90 25.89 -30.03
N TRP A 494 -14.29 25.73 -31.30
CA TRP A 494 -15.61 25.17 -31.64
C TRP A 494 -15.72 23.67 -31.42
N ALA A 495 -14.61 22.92 -31.48
CA ALA A 495 -14.62 21.49 -31.21
C ALA A 495 -15.04 21.17 -29.76
N HIS A 496 -14.61 21.99 -28.79
CA HIS A 496 -15.04 21.87 -27.40
C HIS A 496 -14.88 23.22 -26.65
N PRO A 497 -15.87 24.13 -26.69
CA PRO A 497 -15.72 25.52 -26.25
C PRO A 497 -15.46 25.68 -24.75
N VAL A 498 -16.03 24.80 -23.91
CA VAL A 498 -15.76 24.83 -22.46
C VAL A 498 -14.30 24.49 -22.17
N ARG A 499 -13.75 23.43 -22.78
CA ARG A 499 -12.32 23.10 -22.70
C ARG A 499 -11.48 24.26 -23.20
N ALA A 500 -11.83 24.84 -24.34
CA ALA A 500 -11.11 26.00 -24.87
C ALA A 500 -11.11 27.20 -23.92
N PHE A 501 -12.19 27.46 -23.17
CA PHE A 501 -12.19 28.47 -22.11
C PHE A 501 -11.13 28.17 -21.03
N PHE A 502 -11.07 26.95 -20.50
CA PHE A 502 -10.02 26.57 -19.54
C PHE A 502 -8.61 26.70 -20.12
N GLN A 503 -8.38 26.14 -21.30
CA GLN A 503 -7.03 26.04 -21.88
C GLN A 503 -6.53 27.35 -22.49
N MET A 504 -7.39 28.13 -23.14
CA MET A 504 -7.01 29.37 -23.84
C MET A 504 -7.19 30.61 -22.97
N ARG A 505 -8.29 30.71 -22.20
CA ARG A 505 -8.55 31.90 -21.37
C ARG A 505 -7.87 31.81 -20.00
N LEU A 506 -7.93 30.66 -19.33
CA LEU A 506 -7.34 30.47 -17.99
C LEU A 506 -5.94 29.81 -18.02
N GLN A 507 -5.51 29.27 -19.18
CA GLN A 507 -4.28 28.47 -19.33
C GLN A 507 -4.24 27.23 -18.40
N VAL A 508 -5.41 26.70 -18.05
CA VAL A 508 -5.55 25.52 -17.20
C VAL A 508 -5.75 24.30 -18.07
N ASN A 509 -4.79 23.37 -18.01
CA ASN A 509 -4.83 22.08 -18.69
C ASN A 509 -4.81 20.96 -17.63
N PHE A 510 -5.93 20.26 -17.46
CA PHE A 510 -6.01 19.05 -16.65
C PHE A 510 -5.40 17.87 -17.43
N ARG A 511 -4.06 17.79 -17.43
CA ARG A 511 -3.36 16.64 -18.00
C ARG A 511 -3.40 15.51 -16.98
N SER A 512 -3.92 14.35 -17.36
CA SER A 512 -3.70 13.12 -16.59
C SER A 512 -2.35 12.57 -17.05
N GLU A 513 -1.39 12.47 -16.13
CA GLU A 513 -0.03 12.00 -16.45
C GLU A 513 0.03 10.48 -16.69
N GLU A 514 -1.00 9.74 -16.30
CA GLU A 514 -1.02 8.28 -16.37
C GLU A 514 -1.98 7.79 -17.45
N SER A 515 -1.41 7.35 -18.57
CA SER A 515 -2.09 6.42 -19.47
C SER A 515 -1.77 5.01 -18.99
N GLU A 516 -2.79 4.26 -18.55
CA GLU A 516 -2.66 2.86 -18.18
C GLU A 516 -1.90 2.09 -19.26
N ILE A 517 -0.79 1.46 -18.88
CA ILE A 517 -0.06 0.60 -19.79
C ILE A 517 -0.85 -0.70 -19.89
N PRO A 518 -1.26 -1.15 -21.09
CA PRO A 518 -1.96 -2.42 -21.20
C PRO A 518 -1.06 -3.56 -20.68
N ASP A 519 -1.60 -4.47 -19.88
CA ASP A 519 -0.84 -5.62 -19.37
C ASP A 519 -0.65 -6.73 -20.43
N ALA A 520 -1.42 -6.65 -21.51
CA ALA A 520 -1.46 -7.67 -22.55
C ALA A 520 -1.17 -7.11 -23.95
N GLU A 521 -0.76 -8.01 -24.84
CA GLU A 521 -0.69 -7.72 -26.27
C GLU A 521 -2.09 -7.43 -26.85
N PRO A 522 -2.19 -6.63 -27.92
CA PRO A 522 -3.47 -6.27 -28.52
C PRO A 522 -4.09 -7.48 -29.22
N PHE A 523 -5.14 -8.05 -28.62
CA PHE A 523 -5.97 -9.09 -29.25
C PHE A 523 -7.02 -8.50 -30.20
N GLU A 524 -7.50 -7.30 -29.89
CA GLU A 524 -8.53 -6.59 -30.63
C GLU A 524 -8.12 -5.13 -30.87
N LEU A 525 -8.72 -4.52 -31.89
CA LEU A 525 -8.52 -3.11 -32.21
C LEU A 525 -9.77 -2.32 -31.85
N GLU A 526 -9.69 -1.55 -30.79
CA GLU A 526 -10.81 -0.76 -30.31
C GLU A 526 -10.45 0.70 -30.09
N GLY A 527 -11.48 1.53 -29.90
CA GLY A 527 -11.35 2.93 -29.50
C GLY A 527 -10.40 3.78 -30.38
N LEU A 528 -9.45 4.45 -29.72
CA LEU A 528 -8.52 5.39 -30.35
C LEU A 528 -7.53 4.71 -31.28
N THR A 529 -7.01 3.53 -30.92
CA THR A 529 -6.03 2.80 -31.73
C THR A 529 -6.63 2.44 -33.09
N ARG A 530 -7.88 1.94 -33.12
CA ARG A 530 -8.58 1.65 -34.38
C ARG A 530 -8.82 2.92 -35.22
N TYR A 531 -9.18 4.03 -34.58
CA TYR A 531 -9.39 5.30 -35.28
C TYR A 531 -8.09 5.80 -35.94
N GLN A 532 -6.97 5.79 -35.23
CA GLN A 532 -5.67 6.18 -35.77
C GLN A 532 -5.23 5.32 -36.95
N LEU A 533 -5.42 4.00 -36.86
CA LEU A 533 -5.14 3.07 -37.95
C LEU A 533 -6.03 3.34 -39.17
N ASN A 534 -7.34 3.51 -38.95
CA ASN A 534 -8.27 3.82 -40.03
C ASN A 534 -7.94 5.16 -40.72
N GLN A 535 -7.45 6.15 -39.98
CA GLN A 535 -7.07 7.44 -40.55
C GLN A 535 -5.90 7.30 -41.53
N GLN A 536 -4.86 6.55 -41.16
CA GLN A 536 -3.72 6.31 -42.03
C GLN A 536 -4.12 5.47 -43.25
N LEU A 537 -4.89 4.40 -43.02
CA LEU A 537 -5.41 3.54 -44.08
C LEU A 537 -6.30 4.31 -45.07
N LEU A 538 -7.19 5.17 -44.57
CA LEU A 538 -8.06 5.99 -45.41
C LEU A 538 -7.25 6.95 -46.28
N ASN A 539 -6.26 7.64 -45.70
CA ASN A 539 -5.41 8.56 -46.46
C ASN A 539 -4.65 7.83 -47.57
N THR A 540 -4.06 6.66 -47.28
CA THR A 540 -3.35 5.87 -48.30
C THR A 540 -4.26 5.41 -49.43
N LEU A 541 -5.50 5.00 -49.12
CA LEU A 541 -6.46 4.61 -50.16
C LEU A 541 -6.95 5.82 -50.98
N VAL A 542 -7.09 7.00 -50.36
CA VAL A 542 -7.49 8.23 -51.05
C VAL A 542 -6.40 8.73 -52.00
N GLU A 543 -5.13 8.62 -51.60
CA GLU A 543 -3.98 8.97 -52.44
C GLU A 543 -3.64 7.89 -53.50
N GLU A 544 -4.44 6.82 -53.60
CA GLU A 544 -4.23 5.66 -54.48
C GLU A 544 -2.86 4.97 -54.29
N ASP A 545 -2.27 5.12 -53.09
CA ASP A 545 -1.01 4.50 -52.73
C ASP A 545 -1.19 3.01 -52.35
N ASP A 546 -0.08 2.27 -52.40
CA ASP A 546 -0.09 0.84 -52.10
C ASP A 546 -0.33 0.58 -50.60
N ALA A 547 -1.53 0.10 -50.29
CA ALA A 547 -1.91 -0.27 -48.93
C ALA A 547 -0.98 -1.36 -48.34
N GLU A 548 -0.37 -2.25 -49.15
CA GLU A 548 0.61 -3.23 -48.65
C GLU A 548 1.83 -2.56 -48.00
N ARG A 549 2.26 -1.39 -48.48
CA ARG A 549 3.37 -0.64 -47.88
C ARG A 549 3.02 -0.08 -46.52
N LEU A 550 1.76 0.28 -46.32
CA LEU A 550 1.23 0.64 -45.01
C LEU A 550 1.18 -0.62 -44.13
N PHE A 551 0.73 -1.76 -44.64
CA PHE A 551 0.56 -2.99 -43.86
C PHE A 551 1.83 -3.72 -43.42
N ARG A 552 2.92 -3.71 -44.20
CA ARG A 552 4.19 -4.38 -43.83
C ARG A 552 4.77 -3.90 -42.48
N PRO A 553 4.84 -2.59 -42.19
CA PRO A 553 5.38 -2.09 -40.94
C PRO A 553 4.46 -2.21 -39.71
N PHE A 554 3.14 -2.44 -39.85
CA PHE A 554 2.24 -2.50 -38.67
C PHE A 554 2.47 -3.68 -37.74
N PRO A 555 2.66 -4.91 -38.24
CA PRO A 555 3.15 -6.00 -37.41
C PRO A 555 4.49 -5.65 -36.75
N GLY A 556 5.38 -4.95 -37.45
CA GLY A 556 6.67 -4.49 -36.89
C GLY A 556 6.54 -3.40 -35.81
N CYS A 557 5.37 -2.75 -35.69
CA CYS A 557 5.04 -1.82 -34.60
C CYS A 557 4.42 -2.52 -33.38
N GLY A 558 4.02 -3.80 -33.49
CA GLY A 558 3.23 -4.48 -32.47
C GLY A 558 1.83 -3.88 -32.26
N ARG A 559 1.28 -3.06 -33.17
CA ARG A 559 -0.05 -2.42 -32.94
C ARG A 559 -1.24 -3.31 -33.30
N VAL A 560 -1.00 -4.59 -33.62
CA VAL A 560 -1.87 -5.44 -34.42
C VAL A 560 -1.80 -6.87 -33.90
N ALA A 561 -2.95 -7.50 -33.66
CA ALA A 561 -3.05 -8.93 -33.31
C ALA A 561 -2.38 -9.82 -34.39
N LEU A 562 -1.86 -10.98 -33.97
CA LEU A 562 -1.23 -12.01 -34.82
C LEU A 562 -1.69 -11.98 -36.30
N ARG A 563 -0.72 -11.93 -37.24
CA ARG A 563 -0.90 -11.81 -38.71
C ARG A 563 -2.08 -12.59 -39.34
N ARG A 564 -2.53 -13.68 -38.70
CA ARG A 564 -3.64 -14.55 -39.14
C ARG A 564 -5.02 -13.98 -38.82
N VAL A 565 -5.21 -13.35 -37.66
CA VAL A 565 -6.48 -12.73 -37.23
C VAL A 565 -6.77 -11.49 -38.09
N TRP A 566 -5.71 -10.74 -38.42
CA TRP A 566 -5.82 -9.51 -39.20
C TRP A 566 -6.12 -9.70 -40.68
N ARG A 567 -5.71 -10.83 -41.27
CA ARG A 567 -6.05 -11.18 -42.65
C ARG A 567 -7.57 -11.39 -42.82
N ASN A 568 -8.26 -11.85 -41.77
CA ASN A 568 -9.71 -11.98 -41.74
C ASN A 568 -10.42 -10.62 -41.59
N ILE A 569 -9.86 -9.70 -40.82
CA ILE A 569 -10.41 -8.32 -40.68
C ILE A 569 -10.36 -7.59 -42.04
N LEU A 570 -9.30 -7.81 -42.82
CA LEU A 570 -9.14 -7.25 -44.17
C LEU A 570 -9.97 -7.94 -45.26
N GLY A 571 -10.20 -9.26 -45.13
CA GLY A 571 -11.06 -10.00 -46.06
C GLY A 571 -12.50 -9.46 -46.15
N CYS A 572 -12.95 -8.74 -45.10
CA CYS A 572 -14.23 -8.04 -45.09
C CYS A 572 -14.19 -6.63 -45.72
N ALA A 573 -12.99 -6.06 -45.95
CA ALA A 573 -12.81 -4.67 -46.40
C ALA A 573 -12.36 -4.52 -47.86
N MET A 574 -11.89 -5.59 -48.51
CA MET A 574 -11.45 -5.58 -49.92
C MET A 574 -12.55 -6.12 -50.84
N PRO A 575 -13.22 -5.30 -51.67
CA PRO A 575 -14.11 -5.81 -52.71
C PRO A 575 -13.26 -6.28 -53.90
N GLY A 576 -12.83 -7.55 -53.92
CA GLY A 576 -11.90 -7.98 -54.97
C GLY A 576 -11.76 -9.47 -55.30
N ASP A 577 -12.16 -10.41 -54.43
CA ASP A 577 -11.91 -11.85 -54.68
C ASP A 577 -13.19 -12.70 -54.75
N ALA A 578 -14.26 -12.15 -55.33
CA ALA A 578 -15.48 -12.89 -55.67
C ALA A 578 -15.60 -13.11 -57.20
N ALA A 579 -14.53 -13.58 -57.87
CA ALA A 579 -14.62 -13.90 -59.30
C ALA A 579 -13.60 -14.95 -59.78
N THR A 580 -13.53 -16.13 -59.16
CA THR A 580 -13.20 -17.36 -59.91
C THR A 580 -13.92 -18.57 -59.30
N GLY A 581 -15.13 -18.82 -59.79
CA GLY A 581 -15.84 -20.06 -59.51
C GLY A 581 -15.12 -21.26 -60.11
N LYS A 582 -14.78 -22.24 -59.27
CA LYS A 582 -14.71 -23.66 -59.65
C LYS A 582 -15.61 -24.46 -58.70
N PRO A 583 -16.41 -25.41 -59.23
CA PRO A 583 -17.48 -26.05 -58.47
C PRO A 583 -16.95 -27.15 -57.53
N GLY A 584 -17.71 -27.35 -56.46
CA GLY A 584 -17.40 -28.16 -55.30
C GLY A 584 -16.90 -29.59 -55.55
N HIS A 585 -16.01 -30.01 -54.66
CA HIS A 585 -16.03 -31.36 -54.11
C HIS A 585 -16.35 -31.27 -52.62
N ARG A 586 -17.56 -31.72 -52.25
CA ARG A 586 -17.93 -32.12 -50.89
C ARG A 586 -17.25 -33.44 -50.57
N LEU A 587 -16.70 -33.58 -49.37
CA LEU A 587 -16.53 -34.80 -48.56
C LEU A 587 -16.29 -34.28 -47.13
N SER A 588 -17.29 -34.37 -46.24
CA SER A 588 -17.44 -35.42 -45.19
C SER A 588 -16.39 -35.33 -44.10
#